data_AF-A0A7J8UDZ7-F1
#
_entry.id   AF-A0A7J8UDZ7-F1
#
_cell.length_a   1.000
_cell.length_b   1.000
_cell.length_c   1.000
_cell.angle_alpha   90.00
_cell.angle_beta   90.00
_cell.angle_gamma   90.00
#
_symmetry.space_group_name_H-M   'P 1'
#
loop_
_entity.id
_entity.type
_entity.pdbx_description
1 polymer ?
#
loop_
_entity_poly.entity_id
_entity_poly.type
_entity_poly.pdbx_seq_one_letter_code
_entity_poly.pdbx_strand_id
1 'polypeptide(L)' 'MAFKLSSELVDAAKGSGDAIRKKKETHRMAEANRAFAQF' A
#
# COMPACT_ATOMS: atom_id res chain seq x y z
N MET A 1 -9.05 12.14 -15.94
CA MET A 1 -8.43 10.86 -15.50
C MET A 1 -6.91 10.96 -15.40
N ALA A 2 -6.21 11.41 -16.45
CA ALA A 2 -4.74 11.50 -16.48
C ALA A 2 -4.10 12.27 -15.31
N PHE A 3 -4.67 13.42 -14.92
CA PHE A 3 -4.13 14.24 -13.83
C PHE A 3 -4.15 13.55 -12.45
N LYS A 4 -5.20 12.79 -12.16
CA LYS A 4 -5.31 12.04 -10.89
C LYS A 4 -4.28 10.93 -10.84
N LEU A 5 -4.07 10.23 -11.96
CA LEU A 5 -3.06 9.20 -12.08
C LEU A 5 -1.65 9.77 -11.95
N SER A 6 -1.35 10.89 -12.62
CA SER A 6 -0.03 11.52 -12.52
C SER A 6 0.26 12.01 -11.09
N SER A 7 -0.74 12.57 -10.39
CA SER A 7 -0.58 12.95 -8.98
C SER A 7 -0.28 11.74 -8.11
N GLU A 8 -1.05 10.67 -8.24
CA GLU A 8 -0.85 9.45 -7.45
C GLU A 8 0.53 8.82 -7.72
N LEU A 9 1.02 8.86 -8.96
CA LEU A 9 2.37 8.36 -9.30
C LEU A 9 3.47 9.19 -8.63
N VAL A 10 3.33 10.53 -8.62
CA VAL A 10 4.29 11.42 -7.93
C VAL A 10 4.25 11.20 -6.42
N ASP A 11 3.06 11.06 -5.84
CA ASP A 11 2.89 10.82 -4.41
C ASP A 11 3.46 9.45 -4.00
N ALA A 12 3.23 8.41 -4.82
CA ALA A 12 3.79 7.09 -4.63
C ALA A 12 5.32 7.08 -4.74
N ALA A 13 5.90 7.83 -5.68
CA ALA A 13 7.36 7.98 -5.80
C ALA A 13 7.99 8.65 -4.57
N LYS A 14 7.25 9.52 -3.88
CA LYS A 14 7.65 10.12 -2.59
C LYS A 14 7.36 9.23 -1.38
N GLY A 15 6.83 8.02 -1.58
CA GLY A 15 6.48 7.11 -0.49
C GLY A 15 5.20 7.50 0.26
N SER A 16 4.33 8.29 -0.37
CA SER A 16 3.03 8.74 0.14
C SER A 16 1.89 8.34 -0.82
N GLY A 17 0.66 8.78 -0.55
CA GLY A 17 -0.49 8.45 -1.39
C GLY A 17 -1.22 7.17 -0.98
N ASP A 18 -2.38 6.97 -1.57
CA ASP A 18 -3.29 5.89 -1.21
C ASP A 18 -2.74 4.51 -1.58
N ALA A 19 -1.97 4.42 -2.67
CA ALA A 19 -1.28 3.20 -3.06
C ALA A 19 -0.30 2.73 -1.98
N ILE A 20 0.47 3.64 -1.40
CA ILE A 20 1.43 3.30 -0.34
C ILE A 20 0.72 2.98 0.97
N ARG A 21 -0.37 3.69 1.30
CA ARG A 21 -1.19 3.38 2.47
C ARG A 21 -1.77 1.97 2.40
N LYS A 22 -2.39 1.60 1.27
CA LYS A 22 -2.91 0.24 1.04
C LYS A 22 -1.82 -0.81 1.17
N LYS A 23 -0.64 -0.58 0.58
CA LYS A 23 0.51 -1.48 0.71
C LYS A 23 0.86 -1.74 2.19
N LYS A 24 0.95 -0.68 3.00
CA LYS A 24 1.27 -0.77 4.44
C LYS A 24 0.18 -1.51 5.22
N GLU A 25 -1.09 -1.22 4.93
CA GLU A 25 -2.23 -1.91 5.54
C GLU A 25 -2.19 -3.42 5.24
N THR A 26 -1.95 -3.80 3.97
CA THR A 26 -1.81 -5.21 3.57
C THR A 26 -0.64 -5.89 4.27
N HIS A 27 0.52 -5.24 4.38
CA HIS A 27 1.66 -5.81 5.11
C HIS A 27 1.35 -6.00 6.60
N ARG A 28 0.75 -5.00 7.26
CA ARG A 28 0.37 -5.10 8.67
C ARG A 28 -0.63 -6.25 8.91
N MET A 29 -1.58 -6.40 8.00
CA MET A 29 -2.55 -7.50 8.06
C MET A 29 -1.87 -8.86 7.85
N ALA A 30 -0.91 -8.96 6.93
CA ALA A 30 -0.13 -10.17 6.73
C ALA A 30 0.74 -10.52 7.96
N GLU A 31 1.34 -9.53 8.60
CA GLU A 31 2.09 -9.73 9.85
C GLU A 31 1.19 -10.20 11.00
N ALA A 32 0.01 -9.61 11.15
CA ALA A 32 -0.97 -10.01 12.15
C ALA A 32 -1.41 -11.47 11.96
N ASN A 33 -1.52 -11.93 10.71
CA ASN A 33 -1.93 -13.30 10.38
C ASN A 33 -0.76 -14.26 10.20
N ARG A 34 0.47 -13.87 10.53
CA ARG A 34 1.67 -14.70 10.35
C ARG A 34 1.58 -16.04 11.08
N ALA A 35 0.90 -16.08 12.23
CA ALA A 35 0.67 -17.30 13.00
C ALA A 35 -0.21 -18.32 12.27
N PHE A 36 -1.10 -17.87 11.38
CA PHE A 36 -1.98 -18.74 10.59
C PHE A 36 -1.31 -19.28 9.32
N ALA A 37 -0.10 -18.81 8.97
CA ALA A 37 0.63 -19.28 7.79
C ALA A 37 1.22 -20.70 7.94
N GLN A 38 1.15 -21.27 9.15
CA GLN A 38 1.62 -22.63 9.46
C GLN A 38 0.49 -23.68 9.48
N PHE A 39 -0.73 -23.30 9.05
CA PHE A 39 -1.85 -24.23 8.84
C PHE A 39 -1.93 -24.75 7.41
#